data_AF-A0A2V8BER3-F1
#
_entry.id   AF-A0A2V8BER3-F1
#
_cell.length_a   1.000
_cell.length_b   1.000
_cell.length_c   1.000
_cell.angle_alpha   90.00
_cell.angle_beta   90.00
_cell.angle_gamma   90.00
#
_symmetry.space_group_name_H-M   'P 1'
#
loop_
_entity.id
_entity.type
_entity.pdbx_description
1 polymer ?
#
loop_
_entity_poly.entity_id
_entity_poly.type
_entity_poly.pdbx_seq_one_letter_code
_entity_poly.pdbx_strand_id
1 'polypeptide(L)'
;MDVNGTDSQKKGGVRLDYQLSSKARIMGKYSRAVQFQPVVPANLQSSPAATGTNREYNDEGLVQATQILSNKAVNEFRVGEAIFGLANENLTTWSNHWQKANGINTGSPRITFTNFAIAGNQFYPRHQDQWVW
;
A
#
# COMPACT_ATOMS: atom_id res chain seq x y z
N MET A 1 11.59 12.04 23.44
CA MET A 1 11.37 10.66 22.97
C MET A 1 11.65 10.71 21.49
N ASP A 2 12.81 10.19 21.06
CA ASP A 2 13.18 10.22 19.65
C ASP A 2 12.45 9.10 18.93
N VAL A 3 11.64 9.46 17.94
CA VAL A 3 10.95 8.49 17.08
C VAL A 3 11.85 8.29 15.87
N ASN A 4 12.52 7.15 15.79
CA ASN A 4 13.45 6.83 14.71
C ASN A 4 13.04 5.51 14.05
N GLY A 5 13.25 5.43 12.74
CA GLY A 5 13.01 4.23 11.97
C GLY A 5 13.31 4.45 10.49
N THR A 6 13.71 3.37 9.82
CA THR A 6 14.07 3.41 8.41
C THR A 6 12.84 3.29 7.53
N ASP A 7 12.50 4.36 6.79
CA ASP A 7 11.58 4.25 5.64
C ASP A 7 12.21 3.32 4.61
N SER A 8 11.53 2.22 4.31
CA SER A 8 12.03 1.19 3.40
C SER A 8 11.07 0.98 2.25
N GLN A 9 11.63 0.91 1.05
CA GLN A 9 10.89 0.63 -0.16
C GLN A 9 11.50 -0.58 -0.86
N LYS A 10 10.70 -1.64 -1.01
CA LYS A 10 11.08 -2.86 -1.73
C LYS A 10 10.28 -2.91 -3.02
N LYS A 11 10.98 -2.89 -4.14
CA LYS A 11 10.38 -2.98 -5.48
C LYS A 11 11.00 -4.14 -6.22
N GLY A 12 10.18 -4.89 -6.93
CA GLY A 12 10.62 -5.98 -7.76
C GLY A 12 9.60 -6.26 -8.86
N GLY A 13 10.05 -6.89 -9.92
CA GLY A 13 9.15 -7.28 -10.99
C GLY A 13 9.87 -8.15 -11.99
N VAL A 14 9.07 -8.86 -12.76
CA VAL A 14 9.52 -9.73 -13.84
C VAL A 14 8.71 -9.42 -15.07
N ARG A 15 9.37 -9.51 -16.21
CA ARG A 15 8.73 -9.44 -17.51
C ARG A 15 9.30 -10.54 -18.38
N LEU A 16 8.41 -11.27 -19.03
CA LEU A 16 8.73 -12.31 -19.99
C LEU A 16 8.05 -11.97 -21.30
N ASP A 17 8.83 -11.92 -22.37
CA ASP A 17 8.35 -11.78 -23.74
C ASP A 17 8.77 -13.05 -24.49
N TYR A 18 7.80 -13.71 -25.13
CA TYR A 18 8.07 -14.88 -25.94
C TYR A 18 7.47 -14.73 -27.33
N GLN A 19 8.32 -14.94 -28.33
CA GLN A 19 7.91 -14.94 -29.72
C GLN A 19 7.51 -16.35 -30.14
N LEU A 20 6.19 -16.56 -30.30
CA LEU A 20 5.61 -17.83 -30.74
C LEU A 20 5.88 -18.08 -32.23
N SER A 21 5.89 -17.00 -33.03
CA SER A 21 6.26 -17.03 -34.46
C SER A 21 6.67 -15.63 -34.93
N SER A 22 7.09 -15.50 -36.19
CA SER A 22 7.32 -14.18 -36.81
C SER A 22 6.11 -13.25 -36.77
N LYS A 23 4.90 -13.79 -36.53
CA LYS A 23 3.64 -13.04 -36.49
C LYS A 23 2.93 -13.07 -35.14
N ALA A 24 3.44 -13.78 -34.14
CA ALA A 24 2.75 -13.93 -32.86
C ALA A 24 3.72 -13.79 -31.69
N ARG A 25 3.35 -12.97 -30.71
CA ARG A 25 4.10 -12.80 -29.45
C ARG A 25 3.15 -12.78 -28.26
N ILE A 26 3.63 -13.29 -27.15
CA ILE A 26 3.00 -13.15 -25.85
C ILE A 26 3.96 -12.44 -24.90
N MET A 27 3.43 -11.55 -24.08
CA MET A 27 4.16 -10.88 -23.03
C MET A 27 3.37 -11.00 -21.73
N GLY A 28 4.07 -11.35 -20.65
CA GLY A 28 3.56 -11.26 -19.30
C GLY A 28 4.49 -10.38 -18.48
N LYS A 29 3.92 -9.49 -17.66
CA LYS A 29 4.65 -8.77 -16.63
C LYS A 29 3.91 -8.85 -15.30
N TYR A 30 4.70 -8.91 -14.24
CA TYR A 30 4.23 -8.76 -12.87
C TYR A 30 5.21 -7.85 -12.12
N SER A 31 4.69 -6.92 -11.33
CA SER A 31 5.49 -6.08 -10.45
C SER A 31 4.85 -5.91 -9.09
N ARG A 32 5.69 -5.81 -8.08
CA ARG A 32 5.32 -5.54 -6.70
C ARG A 32 6.16 -4.41 -6.14
N ALA A 33 5.50 -3.46 -5.51
CA ALA A 33 6.11 -2.44 -4.69
C ALA A 33 5.52 -2.51 -3.28
N VAL A 34 6.38 -2.45 -2.26
CA VAL A 34 5.96 -2.32 -0.87
C VAL A 34 6.77 -1.20 -0.25
N GLN A 35 6.09 -0.22 0.33
CA GLN A 35 6.69 0.77 1.18
C GLN A 35 6.30 0.50 2.62
N PHE A 36 7.27 0.58 3.52
CA PHE A 36 7.04 0.51 4.95
C PHE A 36 7.74 1.68 5.64
N GLN A 37 6.92 2.51 6.27
CA GLN A 37 7.31 3.65 7.08
C GLN A 37 7.00 3.32 8.54
N PRO A 38 8.02 3.02 9.35
CA PRO A 38 7.82 2.76 10.78
C PRO A 38 7.38 4.02 11.54
N VAL A 39 7.63 5.20 10.97
CA VAL A 39 7.24 6.50 11.51
C VAL A 39 6.79 7.36 10.34
N VAL A 40 5.50 7.68 10.24
CA VAL A 40 5.03 8.65 9.24
C VAL A 40 5.59 10.05 9.61
N PRO A 41 6.02 10.87 8.64
CA PRO A 41 6.55 12.20 8.93
C PRO A 41 5.63 13.03 9.83
N ALA A 42 6.24 13.66 10.83
CA ALA A 42 5.53 14.51 11.79
C ALA A 42 4.84 15.67 11.07
N ASN A 43 3.55 15.89 11.35
CA ASN A 43 2.90 17.17 11.12
C ASN A 43 2.43 17.78 12.45
N LEU A 44 2.14 19.10 12.46
CA LEU A 44 1.76 19.87 13.66
C LEU A 44 0.55 19.29 14.43
N GLN A 45 -0.24 18.44 13.80
CA GLN A 45 -1.46 17.85 14.37
C GLN A 45 -1.29 16.38 14.76
N SER A 46 -0.16 15.75 14.41
CA SER A 46 0.01 14.30 14.56
C SER A 46 1.11 13.89 15.53
N SER A 47 2.07 14.73 15.90
CA SER A 47 3.11 14.34 16.86
C SER A 47 2.83 14.78 18.30
N PRO A 48 3.07 13.93 19.32
CA PRO A 48 3.54 12.53 19.23
C PRO A 48 2.40 11.49 19.23
N ALA A 49 1.19 11.86 19.65
CA ALA A 49 0.12 10.88 19.93
C ALA A 49 -0.57 10.29 18.69
N ALA A 50 -0.53 11.01 17.57
CA ALA A 50 -1.11 10.63 16.28
C ALA A 50 -0.04 10.15 15.25
N THR A 51 1.22 10.00 15.68
CA THR A 51 2.26 9.35 14.90
C THR A 51 1.90 7.87 14.76
N GLY A 52 2.15 7.32 13.59
CA GLY A 52 1.81 5.93 13.27
C GLY A 52 2.80 5.26 12.35
N THR A 53 2.46 4.05 11.97
CA THR A 53 3.13 3.31 10.90
C THR A 53 2.35 3.46 9.59
N ASN A 54 3.05 3.26 8.47
CA ASN A 54 2.44 3.13 7.17
C ASN A 54 3.03 1.98 6.39
N ARG A 55 2.17 1.11 5.88
CA ARG A 55 2.54 0.06 4.94
C ARG A 55 1.66 0.20 3.72
N GLU A 56 2.25 0.59 2.61
CA GLU A 56 1.59 0.65 1.31
C GLU A 56 2.14 -0.46 0.44
N TYR A 57 1.28 -1.08 -0.37
CA TYR A 57 1.73 -2.03 -1.37
C TYR A 57 0.93 -1.87 -2.66
N ASN A 58 1.60 -2.16 -3.75
CA ASN A 58 1.03 -2.17 -5.08
C ASN A 58 1.49 -3.43 -5.82
N ASP A 59 0.54 -4.26 -6.23
CA ASP A 59 0.76 -5.47 -7.00
C ASP A 59 0.10 -5.28 -8.37
N GLU A 60 0.86 -5.41 -9.46
CA GLU A 60 0.37 -5.20 -10.83
C GLU A 60 0.70 -6.40 -11.71
N GLY A 61 -0.29 -6.91 -12.44
CA GLY A 61 -0.15 -7.96 -13.43
C GLY A 61 -0.67 -7.51 -14.80
N LEU A 62 0.01 -7.90 -15.87
CA LEU A 62 -0.48 -7.67 -17.24
C LEU A 62 -0.04 -8.82 -18.14
N VAL A 63 -1.00 -9.32 -18.92
CA VAL A 63 -0.77 -10.25 -20.02
C VAL A 63 -1.20 -9.59 -21.31
N GLN A 64 -0.36 -9.72 -22.32
CA GLN A 64 -0.56 -9.19 -23.65
C GLN A 64 -0.29 -10.27 -24.70
N ALA A 65 -1.26 -10.50 -25.57
CA ALA A 65 -1.07 -11.30 -26.78
C ALA A 65 -1.14 -10.37 -28.00
N THR A 66 -0.19 -10.51 -28.91
CA THR A 66 -0.14 -9.72 -30.14
C THR A 66 -0.02 -10.64 -31.34
N GLN A 67 -0.87 -10.41 -32.34
CA GLN A 67 -0.90 -11.15 -33.59
C GLN A 67 -0.83 -10.19 -34.77
N ILE A 68 0.18 -10.36 -35.62
CA ILE A 68 0.34 -9.66 -36.89
C ILE A 68 -0.49 -10.40 -37.93
N LEU A 69 -1.54 -9.76 -38.42
CA LEU A 69 -2.42 -10.31 -39.46
C LEU A 69 -1.85 -10.06 -40.85
N SER A 70 -1.29 -8.88 -41.09
CA SER A 70 -0.63 -8.51 -42.34
C SER A 70 0.41 -7.42 -42.09
N ASN A 71 1.12 -6.99 -43.14
CA ASN A 71 2.05 -5.86 -43.09
C ASN A 71 1.39 -4.53 -42.68
N LYS A 72 0.05 -4.46 -42.62
CA LYS A 72 -0.71 -3.26 -42.25
C LYS A 72 -1.72 -3.50 -41.11
N ALA A 73 -1.78 -4.69 -40.51
CA ALA A 73 -2.79 -5.01 -39.51
C ALA A 73 -2.22 -5.87 -38.36
N VAL A 74 -2.49 -5.43 -37.14
CA VAL A 74 -2.11 -6.09 -35.87
C VAL A 74 -3.35 -6.16 -34.98
N ASN A 75 -3.60 -7.34 -34.42
CA ASN A 75 -4.52 -7.54 -33.32
C ASN A 75 -3.75 -7.63 -32.02
N GLU A 76 -4.28 -6.96 -30.99
CA GLU A 76 -3.71 -6.98 -29.67
C GLU A 76 -4.79 -7.23 -28.62
N PHE A 77 -4.54 -8.20 -27.75
CA PHE A 77 -5.37 -8.51 -26.61
C PHE A 77 -4.56 -8.24 -25.34
N ARG A 78 -5.15 -7.50 -24.40
CA ARG A 78 -4.54 -7.17 -23.11
C ARG A 78 -5.53 -7.42 -22.00
N VAL A 79 -5.06 -8.04 -20.92
CA VAL A 79 -5.79 -8.19 -19.67
C VAL A 79 -4.80 -7.97 -18.53
N GLY A 80 -5.21 -7.22 -17.52
CA GLY A 80 -4.34 -6.90 -16.39
C GLY A 80 -5.14 -6.72 -15.12
N GLU A 81 -4.40 -6.57 -14.03
CA GLU A 81 -4.93 -6.28 -12.71
C GLU A 81 -3.94 -5.37 -11.98
N ALA A 82 -4.46 -4.47 -11.17
CA ALA A 82 -3.70 -3.68 -10.22
C ALA A 82 -4.40 -3.72 -8.86
N ILE A 83 -3.64 -4.06 -7.82
CA ILE A 83 -4.09 -4.10 -6.44
C ILE A 83 -3.25 -3.11 -5.66
N PHE A 84 -3.91 -2.10 -5.10
CA PHE A 84 -3.29 -1.18 -4.15
C PHE A 84 -3.85 -1.43 -2.76
N GLY A 85 -2.99 -1.56 -1.76
CA GLY A 85 -3.44 -1.70 -0.39
C GLY A 85 -2.63 -0.87 0.59
N LEU A 86 -3.28 -0.51 1.68
CA LEU A 86 -2.69 0.28 2.76
C LEU A 86 -3.04 -0.32 4.12
N ALA A 87 -2.04 -0.34 5.00
CA ALA A 87 -2.19 -0.69 6.40
C ALA A 87 -1.50 0.35 7.29
N ASN A 88 -2.23 0.90 8.25
CA ASN A 88 -1.72 1.91 9.18
C ASN A 88 -2.22 1.66 10.58
N GLU A 89 -1.42 2.03 11.58
CA GLU A 89 -1.84 2.06 12.96
C GLU A 89 -1.12 3.18 13.74
N ASN A 90 -1.67 3.55 14.89
CA ASN A 90 -1.02 4.45 15.85
C ASN A 90 0.18 3.76 16.49
N LEU A 91 1.26 4.50 16.75
CA LEU A 91 2.41 3.99 17.52
C LEU A 91 2.06 3.81 19.01
N THR A 92 1.12 4.60 19.52
CA THR A 92 0.64 4.47 20.90
C THR A 92 -0.20 3.20 21.04
N THR A 93 -0.16 2.59 22.22
CA THR A 93 -1.03 1.47 22.57
C THR A 93 -1.66 1.71 23.94
N TRP A 94 -2.86 1.16 24.14
CA TRP A 94 -3.59 1.30 25.39
C TRP A 94 -4.27 -0.01 25.78
N SER A 95 -3.86 -0.54 26.94
CA SER A 95 -4.35 -1.82 27.46
C SER A 95 -5.81 -1.84 27.92
N ASN A 96 -6.47 -0.67 27.95
CA ASN A 96 -7.90 -0.54 28.29
C ASN A 96 -8.70 -0.02 27.08
N HIS A 97 -8.20 -0.23 25.86
CA HIS A 97 -8.90 0.14 24.65
C HIS A 97 -10.29 -0.54 24.60
N TRP A 98 -11.31 0.22 24.21
CA TRP A 98 -12.70 -0.23 24.18
C TRP A 98 -12.94 -1.43 23.25
N GLN A 99 -12.09 -1.60 22.22
CA GLN A 99 -12.08 -2.78 21.34
C GLN A 99 -10.99 -3.80 21.67
N LYS A 100 -10.41 -3.79 22.87
CA LYS A 100 -9.38 -4.76 23.29
C LYS A 100 -9.83 -6.21 23.16
N ALA A 101 -11.10 -6.50 23.41
CA ALA A 101 -11.67 -7.84 23.24
C ALA A 101 -11.56 -8.36 21.79
N ASN A 102 -11.47 -7.45 20.81
CA ASN A 102 -11.25 -7.75 19.39
C ASN A 102 -9.76 -7.73 19.01
N GLY A 103 -8.84 -7.70 19.98
CA GLY A 103 -7.41 -7.62 19.75
C GLY A 103 -6.88 -6.20 19.44
N ILE A 104 -7.75 -5.19 19.38
CA ILE A 104 -7.36 -3.82 19.04
C ILE A 104 -6.92 -3.11 20.32
N ASN A 105 -5.61 -2.92 20.45
CA ASN A 105 -4.99 -2.16 21.55
C ASN A 105 -4.23 -0.92 21.06
N THR A 106 -4.25 -0.62 19.76
CA THR A 106 -3.56 0.54 19.17
C THR A 106 -4.31 1.84 19.46
N GLY A 107 -3.57 2.93 19.64
CA GLY A 107 -4.09 4.25 20.01
C GLY A 107 -3.92 4.59 21.49
N SER A 108 -4.41 5.78 21.85
CA SER A 108 -4.41 6.30 23.22
C SER A 108 -5.70 7.06 23.49
N PRO A 109 -6.11 7.22 24.76
CA PRO A 109 -7.21 8.12 25.12
C PRO A 109 -6.99 9.53 24.58
N ARG A 110 -8.09 10.20 24.21
CA ARG A 110 -8.07 11.62 23.88
C ARG A 110 -8.07 12.43 25.18
N ILE A 111 -7.08 13.30 25.34
CA ILE A 111 -7.00 14.25 26.45
C ILE A 111 -7.19 15.65 25.85
N THR A 112 -8.19 16.39 26.30
CA THR A 112 -8.51 17.73 25.79
C THR A 112 -8.36 18.77 26.89
N PHE A 113 -7.52 19.77 26.63
CA PHE A 113 -7.39 20.99 27.42
C PHE A 113 -8.02 22.15 26.64
N THR A 114 -8.17 23.31 27.28
CA THR A 114 -8.81 24.50 26.68
C THR A 114 -8.22 24.89 25.32
N ASN A 115 -6.90 24.72 25.14
CA ASN A 115 -6.17 25.20 23.95
C ASN A 115 -5.44 24.10 23.15
N PHE A 116 -5.42 22.86 23.63
CA PHE A 116 -4.78 21.77 22.89
C PHE A 116 -5.41 20.42 23.26
N ALA A 117 -5.32 19.47 22.33
CA ALA A 117 -5.72 18.09 22.57
C ALA A 117 -4.58 17.15 22.21
N ILE A 118 -4.41 16.11 23.00
CA ILE A 118 -3.54 14.98 22.72
C ILE A 118 -4.46 13.85 22.27
N ALA A 119 -4.39 13.48 21.00
CA ALA A 119 -5.23 12.44 20.42
C ALA A 119 -4.44 11.62 19.40
N GLY A 120 -4.81 10.33 19.28
CA GLY A 120 -4.39 9.50 18.16
C GLY A 120 -5.03 9.93 16.84
N ASN A 121 -4.59 9.31 15.74
CA ASN A 121 -5.21 9.54 14.46
C ASN A 121 -6.53 8.78 14.43
N GLN A 122 -7.64 9.50 14.34
CA GLN A 122 -8.99 8.90 14.38
C GLN A 122 -9.26 7.92 13.23
N PHE A 123 -8.49 8.01 12.15
CA PHE A 123 -8.63 7.12 11.01
C PHE A 123 -7.90 5.80 11.23
N TYR A 124 -7.07 5.66 12.27
CA TYR A 124 -6.30 4.44 12.51
C TYR A 124 -6.98 3.51 13.54
N PRO A 125 -6.78 2.18 13.43
CA PRO A 125 -6.07 1.50 12.35
C PRO A 125 -6.87 1.44 11.04
N ARG A 126 -6.17 1.40 9.90
CA ARG A 126 -6.77 1.15 8.59
C ARG A 126 -6.19 -0.10 7.98
N HIS A 127 -7.06 -0.89 7.34
CA HIS A 127 -6.71 -1.96 6.43
C HIS A 127 -7.65 -1.85 5.23
N GLN A 128 -7.13 -1.43 4.08
CA GLN A 128 -7.93 -1.20 2.89
C GLN A 128 -7.19 -1.71 1.67
N ASP A 129 -7.89 -2.47 0.83
CA ASP A 129 -7.40 -2.97 -0.45
C ASP A 129 -8.34 -2.51 -1.56
N GLN A 130 -7.77 -1.98 -2.63
CA GLN A 130 -8.45 -1.54 -3.84
C GLN A 130 -7.99 -2.39 -5.01
N TRP A 131 -8.97 -2.92 -5.74
CA TRP A 131 -8.77 -3.85 -6.85
C TRP A 131 -9.24 -3.18 -8.14
N VAL A 132 -8.42 -3.24 -9.19
CA VAL A 132 -8.72 -2.70 -10.52
C VAL A 132 -8.33 -3.75 -11.56
N TRP A 133 -9.23 -4.04 -12.50
CA TRP A 133 -9.03 -4.99 -13.60
C TRP A 133 -9.22 -4.32 -14.97
#